data_AF-A0ABD0T2Y9-F1
#
_entry.id   AF-A0ABD0T2Y9-F1
#
_cell.length_a   1.000
_cell.length_b   1.000
_cell.length_c   1.000
_cell.angle_alpha   90.00
_cell.angle_beta   90.00
_cell.angle_gamma   90.00
#
_symmetry.space_group_name_H-M   'P 1'
#
loop_
_entity.id
_entity.type
_entity.pdbx_description
1 polymer ?
#
loop_
_entity_poly.entity_id
_entity_poly.type
_entity_poly.pdbx_seq_one_letter_code
_entity_poly.pdbx_strand_id
1 'polypeptide(L)'
;MTFLQRLFIAKTQMKYDNIARQAGVFVINACGFDSIPNDLGVVYLENNFEGTLNSVESYLTFSLAKQNKDETQNRGFINFGTWESAVYIFANLPEIFKLRRKLYPKALPALKPKLHLRFPFHKQNKKWAIPILSPDGSVVYHTQSRLYDTTKKRPVQFQPYLALPSISYALILGVLAIFVGILSKFKYGRDLLLNNPEWFSFGIISKQGPSQAAIDNTHFTFELIGRGWEKGQDVEASAPNKTVVAKISATDPAYGFTSLALVQSAIAILREKPQMPSVGGVLSPGAAFWNTSLVTKLKENNVKFEILK
;
A
#
# COMPACT_ATOMS: atom_id res chain seq x y z
N MET A 1 -6.91 11.12 14.99
CA MET A 1 -7.12 9.68 15.34
C MET A 1 -6.38 8.80 14.33
N THR A 2 -5.13 9.15 14.05
CA THR A 2 -4.31 8.64 12.94
C THR A 2 -2.97 8.09 13.45
N PHE A 3 -2.81 8.07 14.77
CA PHE A 3 -1.71 7.58 15.60
C PHE A 3 -1.21 6.13 15.32
N LEU A 4 -1.72 5.42 14.31
CA LEU A 4 -2.01 4.00 14.47
C LEU A 4 -1.95 3.06 13.26
N GLN A 5 -2.30 3.45 12.02
CA GLN A 5 -2.74 2.50 10.96
C GLN A 5 -1.99 1.15 10.88
N ARG A 6 -0.66 1.15 10.71
CA ARG A 6 0.15 -0.10 10.63
C ARG A 6 0.23 -0.89 11.95
N LEU A 7 0.27 -0.19 13.09
CA LEU A 7 0.17 -0.81 14.42
C LEU A 7 -1.25 -1.33 14.72
N PHE A 8 -2.27 -0.64 14.22
CA PHE A 8 -3.68 -0.99 14.40
C PHE A 8 -4.04 -2.26 13.64
N ILE A 9 -3.74 -2.33 12.33
CA ILE A 9 -3.91 -3.54 11.52
C ILE A 9 -3.27 -4.74 12.23
N ALA A 10 -2.03 -4.56 12.71
CA ALA A 10 -1.28 -5.59 13.41
C ALA A 10 -1.87 -5.98 14.80
N LYS A 11 -2.27 -5.00 15.63
CA LYS A 11 -2.87 -5.26 16.96
C LYS A 11 -4.27 -5.86 16.84
N THR A 12 -5.06 -5.42 15.87
CA THR A 12 -6.38 -5.98 15.52
C THR A 12 -6.24 -7.43 15.06
N GLN A 13 -5.29 -7.73 14.17
CA GLN A 13 -5.00 -9.09 13.74
C GLN A 13 -4.55 -9.99 14.92
N MET A 14 -3.62 -9.51 15.78
CA MET A 14 -3.18 -10.27 16.96
C MET A 14 -4.30 -10.55 17.96
N LYS A 15 -5.19 -9.58 18.21
CA LYS A 15 -6.21 -9.68 19.27
C LYS A 15 -7.46 -10.42 18.83
N TYR A 16 -7.86 -10.31 17.55
CA TYR A 16 -9.20 -10.72 17.12
C TYR A 16 -9.23 -11.81 16.03
N ASP A 17 -8.13 -12.15 15.35
CA ASP A 17 -8.20 -13.12 14.23
C ASP A 17 -8.76 -14.50 14.65
N ASN A 18 -8.30 -15.07 15.77
CA ASN A 18 -8.82 -16.36 16.24
C ASN A 18 -10.29 -16.28 16.67
N ILE A 19 -10.69 -15.21 17.37
CA ILE A 19 -12.06 -15.01 17.84
C ILE A 19 -13.02 -14.83 16.65
N ALA A 20 -12.61 -14.04 15.65
CA ALA A 20 -13.39 -13.82 14.43
C ALA A 20 -13.45 -15.08 13.53
N ARG A 21 -12.40 -15.93 13.50
CA ARG A 21 -12.46 -17.26 12.88
C ARG A 21 -13.51 -18.13 13.57
N GLN A 22 -13.46 -18.24 14.90
CA GLN A 22 -14.38 -19.06 15.70
C GLN A 22 -15.84 -18.58 15.59
N ALA A 23 -16.08 -17.27 15.52
CA ALA A 23 -17.41 -16.69 15.35
C ALA A 23 -17.91 -16.65 13.89
N GLY A 24 -17.11 -17.08 12.90
CA GLY A 24 -17.47 -16.97 11.48
C GLY A 24 -17.58 -15.53 10.94
N VAL A 25 -16.94 -14.57 11.62
CA VAL A 25 -17.03 -13.13 11.34
C VAL A 25 -15.83 -12.67 10.50
N PHE A 26 -16.05 -11.79 9.52
CA PHE A 26 -14.98 -11.13 8.78
C PHE A 26 -14.63 -9.77 9.41
N VAL A 27 -13.35 -9.55 9.71
CA VAL A 27 -12.81 -8.25 10.13
C VAL A 27 -11.77 -7.80 9.10
N ILE A 28 -12.24 -7.17 8.03
CA ILE A 28 -11.40 -6.77 6.89
C ILE A 28 -10.83 -5.38 7.17
N ASN A 29 -9.51 -5.26 7.20
CA ASN A 29 -8.82 -3.99 7.44
C ASN A 29 -8.27 -3.40 6.13
N ALA A 30 -7.91 -2.11 6.17
CA ALA A 30 -7.22 -1.42 5.08
C ALA A 30 -8.00 -1.34 3.74
N CYS A 31 -9.33 -1.30 3.81
CA CYS A 31 -10.23 -1.10 2.66
C CYS A 31 -10.22 0.36 2.14
N GLY A 32 -9.05 0.85 1.73
CA GLY A 32 -8.84 2.23 1.29
C GLY A 32 -7.56 2.42 0.49
N PHE A 33 -7.20 3.68 0.20
CA PHE A 33 -6.09 4.04 -0.68
C PHE A 33 -4.73 3.44 -0.31
N ASP A 34 -4.37 3.42 0.97
CA ASP A 34 -3.04 2.97 1.43
C ASP A 34 -2.80 1.45 1.32
N SER A 35 -3.69 0.69 0.66
CA SER A 35 -3.55 -0.76 0.48
C SER A 35 -4.32 -1.35 -0.70
N ILE A 36 -5.58 -0.98 -0.97
CA ILE A 36 -6.37 -1.62 -2.04
C ILE A 36 -5.70 -1.57 -3.42
N PRO A 37 -5.14 -0.43 -3.90
CA PRO A 37 -4.48 -0.34 -5.19
C PRO A 37 -3.28 -1.28 -5.35
N ASN A 38 -2.54 -1.58 -4.28
CA ASN A 38 -1.41 -2.49 -4.30
C ASN A 38 -1.84 -3.95 -4.06
N ASP A 39 -2.70 -4.19 -3.08
CA ASP A 39 -3.08 -5.54 -2.64
C ASP A 39 -4.00 -6.23 -3.66
N LEU A 40 -5.04 -5.54 -4.13
CA LEU A 40 -5.82 -6.00 -5.29
C LEU A 40 -5.09 -5.75 -6.62
N GLY A 41 -4.12 -4.82 -6.67
CA GLY A 41 -3.24 -4.66 -7.82
C GLY A 41 -2.34 -5.88 -8.08
N VAL A 42 -1.80 -6.49 -7.02
CA VAL A 42 -1.01 -7.73 -7.10
C VAL A 42 -1.91 -8.89 -7.53
N VAL A 43 -3.11 -9.04 -6.96
CA VAL A 43 -4.07 -10.07 -7.40
C VAL A 43 -4.48 -9.87 -8.86
N TYR A 44 -4.78 -8.64 -9.28
CA TYR A 44 -5.12 -8.30 -10.66
C TYR A 44 -3.97 -8.64 -11.62
N LEU A 45 -2.74 -8.23 -11.30
CA LEU A 45 -1.55 -8.54 -12.08
C LEU A 45 -1.29 -10.05 -12.17
N GLU A 46 -1.42 -10.77 -11.06
CA GLU A 46 -1.25 -12.22 -10.98
C GLU A 46 -2.28 -12.97 -11.86
N ASN A 47 -3.54 -12.54 -11.84
CA ASN A 47 -4.60 -13.09 -12.69
C ASN A 47 -4.41 -12.80 -14.19
N ASN A 48 -3.61 -11.78 -14.55
CA ASN A 48 -3.28 -11.40 -15.92
C ASN A 48 -1.82 -11.74 -16.32
N PHE A 49 -1.09 -12.51 -15.51
CA PHE A 49 0.33 -12.78 -15.74
C PHE A 49 0.61 -13.89 -16.76
N GLU A 50 -0.36 -14.77 -17.01
CA GLU A 50 -0.24 -15.94 -17.91
C GLU A 50 1.04 -16.75 -17.68
N GLY A 51 1.28 -17.15 -16.43
CA GLY A 51 2.52 -17.80 -16.00
C GLY A 51 2.63 -17.82 -14.49
N THR A 52 3.85 -17.91 -13.96
CA THR A 52 4.09 -17.84 -12.51
C THR A 52 4.71 -16.51 -12.12
N LEU A 53 3.96 -15.66 -11.42
CA LEU A 53 4.46 -14.41 -10.86
C LEU A 53 5.36 -14.69 -9.64
N ASN A 54 6.57 -14.12 -9.59
CA ASN A 54 7.51 -14.32 -8.47
C ASN A 54 7.58 -13.10 -7.54
N SER A 55 7.55 -11.90 -8.11
CA SER A 55 7.83 -10.66 -7.41
C SER A 55 7.25 -9.44 -8.11
N VAL A 56 6.76 -8.47 -7.34
CA VAL A 56 6.23 -7.19 -7.81
C VAL A 56 6.96 -6.03 -7.12
N GLU A 57 7.52 -5.13 -7.91
CA GLU A 57 7.97 -3.81 -7.46
C GLU A 57 6.88 -2.78 -7.80
N SER A 58 6.32 -2.10 -6.80
CA SER A 58 5.27 -1.09 -7.01
C SER A 58 5.83 0.33 -6.89
N TYR A 59 5.50 1.19 -7.85
CA TYR A 59 5.97 2.57 -7.91
C TYR A 59 4.79 3.55 -7.90
N LEU A 60 4.55 4.18 -6.74
CA LEU A 60 3.53 5.21 -6.55
C LEU A 60 4.02 6.57 -7.08
N THR A 61 3.24 7.20 -7.95
CA THR A 61 3.41 8.58 -8.41
C THR A 61 2.15 9.39 -8.10
N PHE A 62 2.31 10.65 -7.72
CA PHE A 62 1.22 11.63 -7.67
C PHE A 62 1.43 12.73 -8.73
N SER A 63 0.36 13.26 -9.29
CA SER A 63 0.41 14.38 -10.23
C SER A 63 -0.86 15.25 -10.18
N LEU A 64 -0.68 16.56 -10.09
CA LEU A 64 -1.75 17.55 -10.29
C LEU A 64 -2.07 17.72 -11.79
N ALA A 65 -3.33 17.99 -12.10
CA ALA A 65 -3.74 18.47 -13.42
C ALA A 65 -3.00 19.78 -13.78
N LYS A 66 -2.54 19.91 -15.03
CA LYS A 66 -1.66 21.01 -15.45
C LYS A 66 -2.26 22.42 -15.29
N GLN A 67 -3.59 22.53 -15.33
CA GLN A 67 -4.31 23.81 -15.31
C GLN A 67 -4.37 24.43 -13.90
N ASN A 68 -4.20 23.62 -12.84
CA ASN A 68 -4.58 23.98 -11.46
C ASN A 68 -3.37 24.09 -10.52
N LYS A 69 -2.18 24.42 -11.06
CA LYS A 69 -0.95 24.53 -10.26
C LYS A 69 -0.98 25.70 -9.27
N ASP A 70 -1.57 26.83 -9.65
CA ASP A 70 -1.53 28.03 -8.82
C ASP A 70 -2.53 27.98 -7.64
N GLU A 71 -3.54 27.12 -7.73
CA GLU A 71 -4.48 26.82 -6.65
C GLU A 71 -3.82 26.11 -5.44
N THR A 72 -2.57 25.65 -5.58
CA THR A 72 -1.82 25.00 -4.50
C THR A 72 -0.88 25.92 -3.74
N GLN A 73 -0.73 27.19 -4.15
CA GLN A 73 0.31 28.07 -3.58
C GLN A 73 0.13 28.41 -2.08
N ASN A 74 -1.08 28.23 -1.51
CA ASN A 74 -1.40 28.65 -0.14
C ASN A 74 -2.09 27.57 0.75
N ARG A 75 -2.17 26.29 0.34
CA ARG A 75 -2.68 25.19 1.19
C ARG A 75 -1.90 23.90 1.00
N GLY A 76 -1.55 23.26 2.12
CA GLY A 76 -0.67 22.09 2.13
C GLY A 76 -1.28 20.88 1.39
N PHE A 77 -0.51 20.33 0.46
CA PHE A 77 -0.90 19.23 -0.43
C PHE A 77 -1.30 17.93 0.29
N ILE A 78 -0.83 17.72 1.53
CA ILE A 78 -1.04 16.50 2.31
C ILE A 78 -1.75 16.84 3.64
N ASN A 79 -2.73 16.03 4.03
CA ASN A 79 -3.46 16.18 5.30
C ASN A 79 -2.57 15.86 6.52
N PHE A 80 -2.74 16.61 7.62
CA PHE A 80 -2.07 16.40 8.90
C PHE A 80 -2.12 14.94 9.42
N GLY A 81 -3.18 14.17 9.14
CA GLY A 81 -3.28 12.76 9.54
C GLY A 81 -2.15 11.88 8.98
N THR A 82 -1.63 12.20 7.79
CA THR A 82 -0.47 11.52 7.19
C THR A 82 0.83 11.88 7.91
N TRP A 83 0.98 13.13 8.35
CA TRP A 83 2.11 13.59 9.16
C TRP A 83 2.09 12.99 10.56
N GLU A 84 0.94 13.03 11.24
CA GLU A 84 0.70 12.34 12.51
C GLU A 84 1.14 10.88 12.39
N SER A 85 0.62 10.17 11.38
CA SER A 85 1.00 8.78 11.08
C SER A 85 2.52 8.59 10.94
N ALA A 86 3.20 9.43 10.16
CA ALA A 86 4.65 9.35 9.95
C ALA A 86 5.45 9.54 11.26
N VAL A 87 5.13 10.56 12.06
CA VAL A 87 5.82 10.86 13.34
C VAL A 87 5.78 9.64 14.28
N TYR A 88 4.61 9.02 14.46
CA TYR A 88 4.50 7.85 15.33
C TYR A 88 5.00 6.54 14.70
N ILE A 89 5.00 6.37 13.37
CA ILE A 89 5.68 5.24 12.70
C ILE A 89 7.16 5.28 13.07
N PHE A 90 7.82 6.44 12.93
CA PHE A 90 9.22 6.59 13.32
C PHE A 90 9.45 6.42 14.82
N ALA A 91 8.57 6.95 15.68
CA ALA A 91 8.66 6.75 17.13
C ALA A 91 8.67 5.25 17.49
N ASN A 92 7.70 4.48 16.97
CA ASN A 92 7.41 3.11 17.37
C ASN A 92 8.00 2.03 16.43
N LEU A 93 8.91 2.39 15.51
CA LEU A 93 9.56 1.46 14.57
C LEU A 93 10.00 0.11 15.20
N PRO A 94 10.67 0.07 16.38
CA PRO A 94 11.05 -1.20 17.02
C PRO A 94 9.86 -2.06 17.46
N GLU A 95 8.77 -1.44 17.94
CA GLU A 95 7.54 -2.15 18.29
C GLU A 95 6.90 -2.75 17.03
N ILE A 96 6.81 -1.99 15.93
CA ILE A 96 6.27 -2.45 14.64
C ILE A 96 7.00 -3.71 14.16
N PHE A 97 8.33 -3.73 14.21
CA PHE A 97 9.11 -4.91 13.83
C PHE A 97 8.93 -6.10 14.80
N LYS A 98 8.89 -5.84 16.11
CA LYS A 98 8.65 -6.87 17.15
C LYS A 98 7.25 -7.50 17.00
N LEU A 99 6.25 -6.69 16.69
CA LEU A 99 4.86 -7.08 16.49
C LEU A 99 4.69 -7.89 15.19
N ARG A 100 5.32 -7.47 14.09
CA ARG A 100 5.34 -8.22 12.82
C ARG A 100 5.90 -9.65 12.99
N ARG A 101 6.97 -9.82 13.79
CA ARG A 101 7.55 -11.14 14.09
C ARG A 101 6.60 -12.04 14.91
N LYS A 102 5.75 -11.46 15.76
CA LYS A 102 4.73 -12.22 16.53
C LYS A 102 3.52 -12.65 15.68
N LEU A 103 3.15 -11.85 14.67
CA LEU A 103 1.99 -12.11 13.81
C LEU A 103 2.21 -13.25 12.81
N TYR A 104 3.43 -13.40 12.32
CA TYR A 104 3.79 -14.38 11.30
C TYR A 104 4.88 -15.32 11.84
N PRO A 105 4.56 -16.16 12.85
CA PRO A 105 5.52 -17.09 13.45
C PRO A 105 5.87 -18.24 12.49
N LYS A 106 4.92 -18.63 11.64
CA LYS A 106 5.19 -19.37 10.41
C LYS A 106 5.52 -18.35 9.33
N ALA A 107 6.75 -18.34 8.85
CA ALA A 107 7.11 -17.59 7.66
C ALA A 107 6.54 -18.28 6.41
N LEU A 108 6.20 -17.48 5.39
CA LEU A 108 6.06 -17.97 4.01
C LEU A 108 7.30 -18.81 3.59
N PRO A 109 7.14 -19.80 2.69
CA PRO A 109 8.26 -20.60 2.19
C PRO A 109 9.38 -19.75 1.60
N ALA A 110 10.61 -20.26 1.64
CA ALA A 110 11.80 -19.53 1.19
C ALA A 110 11.89 -19.46 -0.34
N LEU A 111 11.24 -18.45 -0.93
CA LEU A 111 11.14 -18.26 -2.39
C LEU A 111 12.50 -18.02 -3.05
N LYS A 112 12.73 -18.70 -4.19
CA LYS A 112 13.87 -18.51 -5.09
C LYS A 112 13.39 -18.12 -6.50
N PRO A 113 14.00 -17.13 -7.18
CA PRO A 113 14.94 -16.17 -6.62
C PRO A 113 14.22 -15.20 -5.67
N LYS A 114 14.99 -14.65 -4.72
CA LYS A 114 14.51 -13.60 -3.83
C LYS A 114 14.35 -12.28 -4.59
N LEU A 115 13.37 -11.47 -4.21
CA LEU A 115 13.28 -10.08 -4.65
C LEU A 115 14.46 -9.30 -4.07
N HIS A 116 15.40 -8.92 -4.95
CA HIS A 116 16.54 -8.09 -4.56
C HIS A 116 16.06 -6.67 -4.28
N LEU A 117 16.27 -6.19 -3.05
CA LEU A 117 15.98 -4.80 -2.70
C LEU A 117 16.90 -3.86 -3.47
N ARG A 118 16.32 -2.91 -4.19
CA ARG A 118 17.03 -1.80 -4.84
C ARG A 118 17.81 -0.97 -3.81
N PHE A 119 18.87 -0.30 -4.26
CA PHE A 119 19.49 0.77 -3.48
C PHE A 119 18.44 1.85 -3.13
N PRO A 120 18.48 2.48 -1.93
CA PRO A 120 17.41 3.38 -1.47
C PRO A 120 17.13 4.59 -2.37
N PHE A 121 18.03 4.93 -3.29
CA PHE A 121 17.82 5.93 -4.34
C PHE A 121 18.17 5.31 -5.70
N HIS A 122 17.19 5.07 -6.55
CA HIS A 122 17.43 4.54 -7.90
C HIS A 122 16.50 5.19 -8.93
N LYS A 123 16.77 5.00 -10.23
CA LYS A 123 15.89 5.46 -11.30
C LYS A 123 14.95 4.34 -11.76
N GLN A 124 13.69 4.68 -11.99
CA GLN A 124 12.69 3.85 -12.67
C GLN A 124 11.83 4.75 -13.56
N ASN A 125 11.62 4.36 -14.83
CA ASN A 125 10.79 5.12 -15.80
C ASN A 125 11.09 6.64 -15.84
N LYS A 126 12.39 7.00 -15.85
CA LYS A 126 12.96 8.37 -15.77
C LYS A 126 12.71 9.13 -14.44
N LYS A 127 11.87 8.61 -13.54
CA LYS A 127 11.64 9.12 -12.17
C LYS A 127 12.74 8.60 -11.22
N TRP A 128 12.86 9.22 -10.04
CA TRP A 128 13.68 8.73 -8.93
C TRP A 128 12.80 8.05 -7.88
N ALA A 129 13.15 6.82 -7.50
CA ALA A 129 12.38 5.99 -6.60
C ALA A 129 13.08 5.81 -5.24
N ILE A 130 12.30 5.92 -4.15
CA ILE A 130 12.72 5.68 -2.77
C ILE A 130 11.79 4.65 -2.09
N PRO A 131 12.28 3.76 -1.21
CA PRO A 131 11.43 2.85 -0.44
C PRO A 131 10.42 3.63 0.43
N ILE A 132 9.13 3.29 0.33
CA ILE A 132 8.09 3.91 1.17
C ILE A 132 7.78 3.02 2.39
N LEU A 133 7.60 3.62 3.55
CA LEU A 133 7.39 2.92 4.84
C LEU A 133 5.89 2.62 5.12
N SER A 134 5.11 2.42 4.06
CA SER A 134 3.66 2.24 4.07
C SER A 134 3.19 0.92 4.71
N PRO A 135 1.88 0.75 4.99
CA PRO A 135 1.34 -0.55 5.40
C PRO A 135 1.33 -1.60 4.28
N ASP A 136 1.38 -1.21 2.99
CA ASP A 136 1.21 -2.12 1.82
C ASP A 136 2.03 -3.42 1.95
N GLY A 137 3.34 -3.33 2.17
CA GLY A 137 4.23 -4.50 2.28
C GLY A 137 3.98 -5.40 3.50
N SER A 138 3.07 -5.01 4.39
CA SER A 138 2.52 -5.87 5.44
C SER A 138 1.11 -6.38 5.12
N VAL A 139 0.32 -5.65 4.33
CA VAL A 139 -1.02 -6.06 3.88
C VAL A 139 -0.94 -7.07 2.73
N VAL A 140 -0.12 -6.83 1.71
CA VAL A 140 0.17 -7.79 0.64
C VAL A 140 0.78 -9.08 1.21
N TYR A 141 1.66 -8.98 2.21
CA TYR A 141 2.19 -10.15 2.91
C TYR A 141 1.09 -10.97 3.61
N HIS A 142 0.10 -10.30 4.20
CA HIS A 142 -1.05 -10.97 4.82
C HIS A 142 -1.92 -11.70 3.77
N THR A 143 -2.20 -11.04 2.65
CA THR A 143 -2.90 -11.64 1.50
C THR A 143 -2.20 -12.89 1.02
N GLN A 144 -0.91 -12.77 0.71
CA GLN A 144 -0.10 -13.86 0.19
C GLN A 144 0.07 -15.01 1.21
N SER A 145 0.11 -14.71 2.52
CA SER A 145 0.08 -15.72 3.58
C SER A 145 -1.26 -16.45 3.67
N ARG A 146 -2.40 -15.74 3.66
CA ARG A 146 -3.72 -16.35 3.75
C ARG A 146 -4.02 -17.19 2.50
N LEU A 147 -3.67 -16.70 1.31
CA LEU A 147 -3.85 -17.42 0.05
C LEU A 147 -2.94 -18.66 -0.04
N TYR A 148 -1.69 -18.60 0.43
CA TYR A 148 -0.84 -19.78 0.53
C TYR A 148 -1.42 -20.84 1.48
N ASP A 149 -1.91 -20.42 2.66
CA ASP A 149 -2.51 -21.33 3.63
C ASP A 149 -3.75 -22.05 3.04
N THR A 150 -4.62 -21.36 2.30
CA THR A 150 -5.87 -21.95 1.77
C THR A 150 -5.74 -22.62 0.40
N THR A 151 -4.94 -22.08 -0.52
CA THR A 151 -4.87 -22.52 -1.93
C THR A 151 -3.57 -23.24 -2.31
N LYS A 152 -2.53 -23.17 -1.47
CA LYS A 152 -1.15 -23.61 -1.77
C LYS A 152 -0.48 -22.93 -2.96
N LYS A 153 -1.10 -21.91 -3.56
CA LYS A 153 -0.51 -21.07 -4.62
C LYS A 153 0.80 -20.43 -4.14
N ARG A 154 1.83 -20.43 -4.99
CA ARG A 154 3.14 -19.84 -4.70
C ARG A 154 2.96 -18.35 -4.30
N PRO A 155 3.44 -17.92 -3.12
CA PRO A 155 3.34 -16.52 -2.71
C PRO A 155 4.15 -15.57 -3.60
N VAL A 156 3.62 -14.37 -3.83
CA VAL A 156 4.30 -13.27 -4.55
C VAL A 156 5.08 -12.38 -3.57
N GLN A 157 6.33 -12.07 -3.91
CA GLN A 157 7.16 -11.12 -3.16
C GLN A 157 6.79 -9.68 -3.55
N PHE A 158 6.72 -8.75 -2.60
CA PHE A 158 6.27 -7.38 -2.87
C PHE A 158 7.14 -6.32 -2.18
N GLN A 159 7.50 -5.27 -2.92
CA GLN A 159 8.20 -4.09 -2.39
C GLN A 159 7.62 -2.80 -2.99
N PRO A 160 7.08 -1.87 -2.17
CA PRO A 160 6.61 -0.58 -2.64
C PRO A 160 7.71 0.50 -2.61
N TYR A 161 7.58 1.46 -3.53
CA TYR A 161 8.43 2.63 -3.69
C TYR A 161 7.58 3.87 -3.99
N LEU A 162 8.04 5.05 -3.57
CA LEU A 162 7.54 6.35 -4.00
C LEU A 162 8.42 6.87 -5.14
N ALA A 163 7.81 7.22 -6.28
CA ALA A 163 8.48 7.70 -7.47
C ALA A 163 8.29 9.21 -7.66
N LEU A 164 9.41 9.94 -7.75
CA LEU A 164 9.54 11.38 -7.66
C LEU A 164 10.16 11.96 -8.94
N PRO A 165 9.84 13.20 -9.34
CA PRO A 165 10.30 13.77 -10.61
C PRO A 165 11.79 14.16 -10.63
N SER A 166 12.45 14.31 -9.46
CA SER A 166 13.88 14.63 -9.38
C SER A 166 14.55 13.98 -8.17
N ILE A 167 15.89 13.89 -8.21
CA ILE A 167 16.69 13.41 -7.07
C ILE A 167 16.60 14.37 -5.88
N SER A 168 16.42 15.67 -6.12
CA SER A 168 16.35 16.69 -5.07
C SER A 168 15.16 16.45 -4.13
N TYR A 169 13.98 16.13 -4.67
CA TYR A 169 12.83 15.75 -3.85
C TYR A 169 13.09 14.47 -3.05
N ALA A 170 13.78 13.48 -3.63
CA ALA A 170 14.13 12.25 -2.94
C ALA A 170 15.10 12.50 -1.77
N LEU A 171 16.12 13.33 -1.98
CA LEU A 171 17.09 13.72 -0.95
C LEU A 171 16.45 14.55 0.16
N ILE A 172 15.59 15.52 -0.17
CA ILE A 172 14.84 16.33 0.81
C ILE A 172 13.97 15.43 1.69
N LEU A 173 13.21 14.49 1.09
CA LEU A 173 12.40 13.54 1.84
C LEU A 173 13.25 12.57 2.68
N GLY A 174 14.44 12.18 2.21
CA GLY A 174 15.39 11.38 2.98
C GLY A 174 15.92 12.10 4.22
N VAL A 175 16.35 13.37 4.07
CA VAL A 175 16.80 14.21 5.18
C VAL A 175 15.65 14.47 6.17
N LEU A 176 14.45 14.77 5.68
CA LEU A 176 13.27 14.96 6.51
C LEU A 176 12.90 13.68 7.29
N ALA A 177 12.98 12.51 6.66
CA ALA A 177 12.73 11.23 7.30
C ALA A 177 13.77 10.91 8.41
N ILE A 178 15.04 11.26 8.22
CA ILE A 178 16.07 11.15 9.28
C ILE A 178 15.74 12.10 10.44
N PHE A 179 15.42 13.36 10.15
CA PHE A 179 15.15 14.38 11.16
C PHE A 179 13.89 14.05 11.99
N VAL A 180 12.79 13.68 11.35
CA VAL A 180 11.59 13.13 12.02
C VAL A 180 11.92 11.85 12.77
N GLY A 181 12.77 10.99 12.20
CA GLY A 181 13.29 9.76 12.82
C GLY A 181 13.99 9.99 14.16
N ILE A 182 14.71 11.10 14.30
CA ILE A 182 15.41 11.51 15.53
C ILE A 182 14.44 12.18 16.51
N LEU A 183 13.75 13.26 16.10
CA LEU A 183 12.87 14.02 17.00
C LEU A 183 11.73 13.17 17.57
N SER A 184 11.16 12.26 16.76
CA SER A 184 10.03 11.42 17.17
C SER A 184 10.32 10.46 18.33
N LYS A 185 11.59 10.27 18.73
CA LYS A 185 11.95 9.44 19.89
C LYS A 185 11.56 10.09 21.22
N PHE A 186 11.71 11.41 21.31
CA PHE A 186 11.49 12.17 22.55
C PHE A 186 10.07 12.74 22.59
N LYS A 187 9.50 12.90 23.79
CA LYS A 187 8.13 13.47 23.92
C LYS A 187 8.07 14.88 23.32
N TYR A 188 8.94 15.78 23.80
CA TYR A 188 9.04 17.15 23.31
C TYR A 188 9.30 17.23 21.79
N GLY A 189 10.12 16.33 21.24
CA GLY A 189 10.37 16.27 19.80
C GLY A 189 9.14 15.85 18.98
N ARG A 190 8.31 14.92 19.48
CA ARG A 190 6.99 14.63 18.89
C ARG A 190 6.06 15.83 19.00
N ASP A 191 5.93 16.41 20.19
CA ASP A 191 5.03 17.54 20.45
C ASP A 191 5.39 18.73 19.54
N LEU A 192 6.68 19.02 19.36
CA LEU A 192 7.23 20.03 18.45
C LEU A 192 6.85 19.76 16.97
N LEU A 193 7.06 18.53 16.48
CA LEU A 193 6.70 18.10 15.12
C LEU A 193 5.18 18.20 14.85
N LEU A 194 4.36 17.79 15.82
CA LEU A 194 2.89 17.74 15.70
C LEU A 194 2.26 19.14 15.84
N ASN A 195 2.87 20.03 16.61
CA ASN A 195 2.39 21.40 16.76
C ASN A 195 2.71 22.27 15.53
N ASN A 196 3.86 22.06 14.87
CA ASN A 196 4.37 22.92 13.80
C ASN A 196 4.55 22.18 12.45
N PRO A 197 3.55 21.42 11.94
CA PRO A 197 3.72 20.56 10.77
C PRO A 197 4.08 21.33 9.50
N GLU A 198 3.57 22.56 9.35
CA GLU A 198 3.81 23.43 8.19
C GLU A 198 5.28 23.86 8.10
N TRP A 199 5.93 24.13 9.25
CA TRP A 199 7.35 24.47 9.31
C TRP A 199 8.24 23.27 8.94
N PHE A 200 8.00 22.12 9.55
CA PHE A 200 8.80 20.90 9.30
C PHE A 200 8.55 20.26 7.93
N SER A 201 7.43 20.55 7.28
CA SER A 201 7.10 20.04 5.94
C SER A 201 7.35 21.05 4.82
N PHE A 202 7.90 22.23 5.11
CA PHE A 202 8.07 23.33 4.15
C PHE A 202 6.75 23.69 3.43
N GLY A 203 5.64 23.76 4.19
CA GLY A 203 4.30 24.06 3.69
C GLY A 203 3.56 22.90 3.01
N ILE A 204 4.20 21.75 2.77
CA ILE A 204 3.59 20.60 2.08
C ILE A 204 2.43 20.00 2.91
N ILE A 205 2.45 20.14 4.23
CA ILE A 205 1.45 19.58 5.14
C ILE A 205 0.86 20.68 6.01
N SER A 206 -0.47 20.84 5.98
CA SER A 206 -1.22 21.78 6.83
C SER A 206 -2.22 21.06 7.73
N LYS A 207 -2.52 21.68 8.87
CA LYS A 207 -3.67 21.28 9.74
C LYS A 207 -5.02 21.53 9.08
N GLN A 208 -5.09 22.44 8.10
CA GLN A 208 -6.29 22.69 7.29
C GLN A 208 -6.46 21.64 6.16
N GLY A 209 -5.37 20.94 5.79
CA GLY A 209 -5.34 20.04 4.64
C GLY A 209 -5.33 20.76 3.27
N PRO A 210 -5.40 19.98 2.17
CA PRO A 210 -5.44 20.51 0.81
C PRO A 210 -6.74 21.28 0.50
N SER A 211 -6.68 22.18 -0.50
CA SER A 211 -7.89 22.79 -1.07
C SER A 211 -8.75 21.75 -1.80
N GLN A 212 -10.06 21.98 -1.92
CA GLN A 212 -10.96 21.06 -2.64
C GLN A 212 -10.49 20.82 -4.07
N ALA A 213 -10.12 21.87 -4.80
CA ALA A 213 -9.60 21.72 -6.16
C ALA A 213 -8.26 20.94 -6.21
N ALA A 214 -7.40 21.02 -5.19
CA ALA A 214 -6.22 20.17 -5.09
C ALA A 214 -6.57 18.71 -4.78
N ILE A 215 -7.64 18.44 -4.03
CA ILE A 215 -8.19 17.09 -3.82
C ILE A 215 -8.68 16.52 -5.17
N ASP A 216 -9.59 17.23 -5.83
CA ASP A 216 -10.25 16.82 -7.07
C ASP A 216 -9.25 16.56 -8.21
N ASN A 217 -8.22 17.42 -8.33
CA ASN A 217 -7.23 17.38 -9.41
C ASN A 217 -5.97 16.54 -9.08
N THR A 218 -5.83 16.01 -7.86
CA THR A 218 -4.73 15.10 -7.55
C THR A 218 -5.00 13.72 -8.11
N HIS A 219 -4.22 13.35 -9.12
CA HIS A 219 -4.19 12.01 -9.68
C HIS A 219 -3.11 11.19 -8.98
N PHE A 220 -3.38 9.90 -8.76
CA PHE A 220 -2.37 8.92 -8.37
C PHE A 220 -2.16 7.89 -9.48
N THR A 221 -1.00 7.24 -9.47
CA THR A 221 -0.73 6.05 -10.29
C THR A 221 0.22 5.13 -9.55
N PHE A 222 -0.15 3.86 -9.40
CA PHE A 222 0.76 2.78 -9.02
C PHE A 222 1.15 2.01 -10.29
N GLU A 223 2.44 1.98 -10.61
CA GLU A 223 3.03 1.11 -11.65
C GLU A 223 3.58 -0.15 -10.95
N LEU A 224 2.89 -1.28 -11.08
CA LEU A 224 3.26 -2.58 -10.48
C LEU A 224 4.03 -3.41 -11.51
N ILE A 225 5.35 -3.46 -11.38
CA ILE A 225 6.24 -4.22 -12.26
C ILE A 225 6.36 -5.65 -11.74
N GLY A 226 5.57 -6.56 -12.30
CA GLY A 226 5.62 -7.99 -12.01
C GLY A 226 6.72 -8.69 -12.81
N ARG A 227 7.51 -9.53 -12.14
CA ARG A 227 8.54 -10.40 -12.71
C ARG A 227 8.28 -11.84 -12.31
N GLY A 228 8.47 -12.76 -13.24
CA GLY A 228 8.12 -14.17 -13.08
C GLY A 228 8.51 -14.99 -14.31
N TRP A 229 7.84 -16.11 -14.51
CA TRP A 229 8.11 -17.06 -15.59
C TRP A 229 6.93 -17.22 -16.52
N GLU A 230 7.22 -17.60 -17.77
CA GLU A 230 6.22 -18.08 -18.72
C GLU A 230 5.54 -19.38 -18.23
N LYS A 231 4.33 -19.64 -18.74
CA LYS A 231 3.54 -20.83 -18.40
C LYS A 231 4.31 -22.12 -18.70
N GLY A 232 4.45 -22.99 -17.69
CA GLY A 232 5.06 -24.32 -17.82
C GLY A 232 6.57 -24.39 -17.56
N GLN A 233 7.24 -23.29 -17.22
CA GLN A 233 8.65 -23.31 -16.84
C GLN A 233 8.89 -23.77 -15.39
N ASP A 234 10.03 -24.41 -15.16
CA ASP A 234 10.51 -24.76 -13.81
C ASP A 234 10.99 -23.50 -13.06
N VAL A 235 10.30 -23.19 -11.97
CA VAL A 235 10.49 -21.98 -11.15
C VAL A 235 11.63 -22.09 -10.13
N GLU A 236 12.20 -23.28 -9.93
CA GLU A 236 13.35 -23.51 -9.06
C GLU A 236 14.65 -23.74 -9.86
N ALA A 237 14.55 -24.23 -11.10
CA ALA A 237 15.68 -24.44 -12.00
C ALA A 237 16.01 -23.26 -12.95
N SER A 238 15.10 -22.29 -13.14
CA SER A 238 15.28 -21.20 -14.12
C SER A 238 15.11 -19.79 -13.54
N ALA A 239 15.72 -18.79 -14.18
CA ALA A 239 15.56 -17.38 -13.81
C ALA A 239 14.28 -16.77 -14.42
N PRO A 240 13.55 -15.89 -13.69
CA PRO A 240 12.38 -15.18 -14.20
C PRO A 240 12.64 -14.46 -15.53
N ASN A 241 11.97 -14.92 -16.60
CA ASN A 241 12.10 -14.39 -17.96
C ASN A 241 10.94 -13.45 -18.37
N LYS A 242 9.79 -13.53 -17.70
CA LYS A 242 8.58 -12.76 -18.01
C LYS A 242 8.50 -11.50 -17.15
N THR A 243 8.14 -10.38 -17.77
CA THR A 243 7.80 -9.13 -17.08
C THR A 243 6.46 -8.62 -17.60
N VAL A 244 5.54 -8.29 -16.69
CA VAL A 244 4.21 -7.71 -17.00
C VAL A 244 3.99 -6.54 -16.05
N VAL A 245 3.49 -5.41 -16.56
CA VAL A 245 3.25 -4.21 -15.73
C VAL A 245 1.75 -3.97 -15.61
N ALA A 246 1.22 -4.05 -14.39
CA ALA A 246 -0.12 -3.54 -14.09
C ALA A 246 -0.02 -2.06 -13.71
N LYS A 247 -1.01 -1.27 -14.13
CA LYS A 247 -1.16 0.14 -13.79
C LYS A 247 -2.51 0.35 -13.11
N ILE A 248 -2.50 0.96 -11.92
CA ILE A 248 -3.70 1.32 -11.16
C ILE A 248 -3.71 2.83 -10.96
N SER A 249 -4.75 3.54 -11.41
CA SER A 249 -4.82 5.01 -11.34
C SER A 249 -6.25 5.57 -11.25
N ALA A 250 -6.42 6.61 -10.43
CA ALA A 250 -7.64 7.43 -10.33
C ALA A 250 -7.30 8.84 -9.78
N THR A 251 -8.30 9.71 -9.68
CA THR A 251 -8.28 10.99 -8.95
C THR A 251 -8.62 10.80 -7.46
N ASP A 252 -8.47 11.87 -6.66
CA ASP A 252 -8.74 11.95 -5.22
C ASP A 252 -8.35 10.67 -4.46
N PRO A 253 -7.03 10.45 -4.24
CA PRO A 253 -6.55 9.29 -3.49
C PRO A 253 -7.09 9.26 -2.05
N ALA A 254 -7.17 10.41 -1.38
CA ALA A 254 -7.37 10.44 0.07
C ALA A 254 -8.82 10.21 0.47
N TYR A 255 -9.78 10.90 -0.17
CA TYR A 255 -11.16 10.96 0.30
C TYR A 255 -12.10 10.17 -0.62
N GLY A 256 -12.20 10.57 -1.89
CA GLY A 256 -13.06 9.97 -2.91
C GLY A 256 -12.73 8.50 -3.18
N PHE A 257 -11.47 8.18 -3.51
CA PHE A 257 -11.05 6.80 -3.73
C PHE A 257 -11.25 5.94 -2.48
N THR A 258 -10.85 6.43 -1.30
CA THR A 258 -11.00 5.66 -0.04
C THR A 258 -12.47 5.43 0.31
N SER A 259 -13.34 6.43 0.13
CA SER A 259 -14.78 6.30 0.38
C SER A 259 -15.44 5.33 -0.60
N LEU A 260 -15.12 5.44 -1.89
CA LEU A 260 -15.55 4.51 -2.93
C LEU A 260 -15.10 3.08 -2.60
N ALA A 261 -13.81 2.88 -2.30
CA ALA A 261 -13.25 1.56 -2.05
C ALA A 261 -13.82 0.91 -0.78
N LEU A 262 -14.09 1.69 0.26
CA LEU A 262 -14.78 1.24 1.48
C LEU A 262 -16.23 0.82 1.20
N VAL A 263 -16.98 1.64 0.47
CA VAL A 263 -18.39 1.35 0.11
C VAL A 263 -18.48 0.12 -0.80
N GLN A 264 -17.65 0.01 -1.84
CA GLN A 264 -17.64 -1.16 -2.71
C GLN A 264 -17.17 -2.42 -1.96
N SER A 265 -16.24 -2.31 -1.01
CA SER A 265 -15.88 -3.43 -0.11
C SER A 265 -17.08 -3.90 0.71
N ALA A 266 -17.87 -2.99 1.27
CA ALA A 266 -19.08 -3.33 2.03
C ALA A 266 -20.16 -3.98 1.14
N ILE A 267 -20.33 -3.49 -0.09
CA ILE A 267 -21.27 -4.07 -1.08
C ILE A 267 -20.85 -5.49 -1.45
N ALA A 268 -19.55 -5.75 -1.65
CA ALA A 268 -19.02 -7.09 -1.93
C ALA A 268 -19.30 -8.07 -0.78
N ILE A 269 -19.02 -7.69 0.48
CA ILE A 269 -19.34 -8.53 1.65
C ILE A 269 -20.84 -8.89 1.70
N LEU A 270 -21.71 -7.92 1.41
CA LEU A 270 -23.16 -8.08 1.50
C LEU A 270 -23.76 -8.91 0.36
N ARG A 271 -23.25 -8.77 -0.87
CA ARG A 271 -23.84 -9.37 -2.08
C ARG A 271 -23.12 -10.62 -2.60
N GLU A 272 -21.84 -10.77 -2.28
CA GLU A 272 -20.95 -11.79 -2.84
C GLU A 272 -20.45 -12.77 -1.77
N LYS A 273 -21.29 -13.06 -0.77
CA LYS A 273 -20.96 -14.00 0.32
C LYS A 273 -20.44 -15.38 -0.17
N PRO A 274 -20.93 -15.98 -1.28
CA PRO A 274 -20.34 -17.21 -1.84
C PRO A 274 -18.91 -17.07 -2.39
N GLN A 275 -18.48 -15.86 -2.73
CA GLN A 275 -17.16 -15.54 -3.24
C GLN A 275 -16.16 -15.15 -2.13
N MET A 276 -16.65 -14.80 -0.94
CA MET A 276 -15.84 -14.53 0.26
C MET A 276 -15.15 -15.81 0.78
N PRO A 277 -14.06 -15.71 1.57
CA PRO A 277 -13.40 -16.88 2.17
C PRO A 277 -14.34 -17.69 3.07
N SER A 278 -14.27 -19.02 2.98
CA SER A 278 -15.10 -19.95 3.77
C SER A 278 -14.82 -19.95 5.28
N VAL A 279 -13.74 -19.28 5.72
CA VAL A 279 -13.34 -19.16 7.13
C VAL A 279 -13.20 -17.67 7.46
N GLY A 280 -13.77 -17.28 8.60
CA GLY A 280 -13.67 -15.91 9.13
C GLY A 280 -12.27 -15.50 9.57
N GLY A 281 -12.21 -14.45 10.38
CA GLY A 281 -10.96 -13.91 10.94
C GLY A 281 -10.71 -12.46 10.55
N VAL A 282 -9.51 -12.00 10.87
CA VAL A 282 -9.00 -10.71 10.41
C VAL A 282 -8.35 -10.89 9.05
N LEU A 283 -8.74 -10.08 8.07
CA LEU A 283 -8.33 -10.21 6.67
C LEU A 283 -7.75 -8.90 6.12
N SER A 284 -6.87 -9.02 5.12
CA SER A 284 -6.51 -7.95 4.18
C SER A 284 -7.51 -7.90 3.01
N PRO A 285 -7.59 -6.80 2.25
CA PRO A 285 -8.50 -6.69 1.10
C PRO A 285 -8.30 -7.79 0.07
N GLY A 286 -7.05 -8.13 -0.29
CA GLY A 286 -6.73 -9.22 -1.21
C GLY A 286 -7.15 -10.58 -0.66
N ALA A 287 -6.86 -10.88 0.61
CA ALA A 287 -7.30 -12.12 1.26
C ALA A 287 -8.83 -12.30 1.24
N ALA A 288 -9.59 -11.19 1.34
CA ALA A 288 -11.05 -11.22 1.40
C ALA A 288 -11.73 -11.15 0.02
N PHE A 289 -11.16 -10.43 -0.93
CA PHE A 289 -11.86 -9.99 -2.15
C PHE A 289 -11.27 -10.51 -3.46
N TRP A 290 -10.21 -11.32 -3.44
CA TRP A 290 -9.52 -11.81 -4.66
C TRP A 290 -10.43 -12.52 -5.68
N ASN A 291 -11.54 -13.11 -5.24
CA ASN A 291 -12.51 -13.85 -6.06
C ASN A 291 -13.86 -13.10 -6.22
N THR A 292 -13.92 -11.82 -5.85
CA THR A 292 -15.14 -10.99 -5.89
C THR A 292 -15.10 -9.97 -7.02
N SER A 293 -16.26 -9.38 -7.36
CA SER A 293 -16.37 -8.34 -8.37
C SER A 293 -15.78 -6.98 -7.97
N LEU A 294 -15.19 -6.83 -6.77
CA LEU A 294 -14.69 -5.56 -6.24
C LEU A 294 -13.76 -4.81 -7.21
N VAL A 295 -12.83 -5.50 -7.89
CA VAL A 295 -11.96 -4.86 -8.90
C VAL A 295 -12.78 -4.36 -10.10
N THR A 296 -13.76 -5.12 -10.56
CA THR A 296 -14.69 -4.72 -11.63
C THR A 296 -15.55 -3.52 -11.20
N LYS A 297 -16.06 -3.51 -9.97
CA LYS A 297 -16.85 -2.42 -9.39
C LYS A 297 -16.04 -1.14 -9.23
N LEU A 298 -14.75 -1.24 -8.89
CA LEU A 298 -13.84 -0.09 -8.92
C LEU A 298 -13.63 0.43 -10.36
N LYS A 299 -13.49 -0.46 -11.35
CA LYS A 299 -13.39 -0.07 -12.79
C LYS A 299 -14.65 0.61 -13.32
N GLU A 300 -15.83 0.14 -12.93
CA GLU A 300 -17.12 0.79 -13.22
C GLU A 300 -17.21 2.20 -12.61
N ASN A 301 -16.50 2.45 -11.51
CA ASN A 301 -16.46 3.73 -10.80
C ASN A 301 -15.15 4.49 -11.06
N ASN A 302 -14.73 4.56 -12.33
CA ASN A 302 -13.60 5.35 -12.85
C ASN A 302 -12.18 4.97 -12.38
N VAL A 303 -11.99 3.91 -11.57
CA VAL A 303 -10.65 3.44 -11.19
C VAL A 303 -10.05 2.59 -12.31
N LYS A 304 -9.02 3.10 -12.98
CA LYS A 304 -8.37 2.36 -14.07
C LYS A 304 -7.47 1.28 -13.49
N PHE A 305 -7.79 0.02 -13.77
CA PHE A 305 -6.90 -1.14 -13.66
C PHE A 305 -6.58 -1.61 -15.09
N GLU A 306 -5.32 -1.46 -15.49
CA GLU A 306 -4.82 -1.65 -16.85
C GLU A 306 -3.60 -2.59 -16.82
N ILE A 307 -3.41 -3.40 -17.86
CA ILE A 307 -2.13 -4.08 -18.13
C ILE A 307 -1.46 -3.31 -19.27
N LEU A 308 -0.21 -2.91 -19.07
CA LEU A 308 0.57 -2.23 -20.09
C LEU A 308 1.15 -3.25 -21.08
N LYS A 309 1.10 -2.90 -22.36
CA LYS A 309 1.71 -3.62 -23.48
C LYS A 309 3.05 -2.98 -23.84
#